data_AF-Q6DEN7-F1
#
_entry.id   AF-Q6DEN7-F1
#
_cell.length_a   1.000
_cell.length_b   1.000
_cell.length_c   1.000
_cell.angle_alpha   90.00
_cell.angle_beta   90.00
_cell.angle_gamma   90.00
#
_symmetry.space_group_name_H-M   'P 1'
#
loop_
_entity.id
_entity.type
_entity.pdbx_description
1 polymer ?
#
loop_
_entity_poly.entity_id
_entity_poly.type
_entity_poly.pdbx_seq_one_letter_code
_entity_poly.pdbx_strand_id
1 'polypeptide(L)'
;MLVYSLLVFALAFPAGHAGSCEQASISEKKENILNLLACWTEDKTDNSRSRFSGSPTGDMSYGYRSCNEIKSSDPSAPDGIYTLATEDGESYQTFCDMTTNGGGWTLVASVHENNLYGKCTVGDRWSTQQGNNIQNPEGDGNWANYATFGLPEGATSDDYKNPGYYDIQAKNLALWHVPNNTPMVNWRNSSILRYRTQNGFFTDEGGNLFQLYKKYPVKYDIGKCLADNGPAVPVVYDLGSAEKTASLYSPKKKKK
;
A
#
# COMPACT_ATOMS: atom_id res chain seq x y z
N MET A 1 25.19 -4.97 -22.17
CA MET A 1 25.63 -6.06 -21.29
C MET A 1 24.40 -6.56 -20.56
N LEU A 2 23.74 -7.56 -21.15
CA LEU A 2 22.56 -8.24 -20.63
C LEU A 2 23.02 -9.56 -20.02
N VAL A 3 22.71 -9.80 -18.76
CA VAL A 3 22.95 -11.09 -18.10
C VAL A 3 21.77 -11.38 -17.16
N TYR A 4 20.86 -12.23 -17.65
CA TYR A 4 20.06 -13.26 -16.94
C TYR A 4 19.00 -12.81 -15.90
N SER A 5 17.77 -13.35 -15.84
CA SER A 5 17.21 -14.59 -16.40
C SER A 5 15.69 -14.48 -16.61
N LEU A 6 15.23 -14.70 -17.84
CA LEU A 6 13.90 -15.23 -18.15
C LEU A 6 13.98 -16.75 -17.97
N LEU A 7 13.21 -17.31 -17.03
CA LEU A 7 13.03 -18.76 -16.92
C LEU A 7 11.80 -19.15 -17.73
N VAL A 8 12.04 -19.47 -19.01
CA VAL A 8 11.14 -20.24 -19.85
C VAL A 8 11.24 -21.69 -19.38
N PHE A 9 10.21 -22.20 -18.71
CA PHE A 9 10.08 -23.64 -18.52
C PHE A 9 9.49 -24.23 -19.80
N ALA A 10 10.38 -24.78 -20.63
CA ALA A 10 9.99 -25.67 -21.71
C ALA A 10 9.40 -26.94 -21.10
N LEU A 11 8.11 -27.19 -21.36
CA LEU A 11 7.48 -28.47 -21.10
C LEU A 11 8.08 -29.50 -22.06
N ALA A 12 8.94 -30.37 -21.53
CA ALA A 12 9.30 -31.61 -22.21
C ALA A 12 8.08 -32.54 -22.21
N PHE A 13 7.31 -32.51 -23.29
CA PHE A 13 6.36 -33.58 -23.58
C PHE A 13 7.15 -34.76 -24.17
N PRO A 14 7.05 -35.98 -23.59
CA PRO A 14 7.46 -37.17 -24.32
C PRO A 14 6.58 -37.26 -25.57
N ALA A 15 7.23 -37.35 -26.73
CA ALA A 15 6.58 -37.59 -28.01
C ALA A 15 5.87 -38.95 -27.96
N GLY A 16 4.58 -38.92 -27.64
CA GLY A 16 3.72 -40.08 -27.57
C GLY A 16 2.28 -39.66 -27.34
N HIS A 17 1.50 -39.70 -28.43
CA HIS A 17 0.04 -39.52 -28.49
C HIS A 17 -0.49 -38.08 -28.50
N ALA A 18 0.00 -37.29 -29.46
CA ALA A 18 -0.78 -36.20 -30.05
C ALA A 18 -1.99 -36.81 -30.79
N GLY A 19 -3.13 -36.92 -30.11
CA GLY A 19 -4.36 -37.43 -30.74
C GLY A 19 -5.64 -37.43 -29.88
N SER A 20 -5.60 -37.07 -28.59
CA SER A 20 -6.77 -37.26 -27.71
C SER A 20 -7.37 -36.00 -27.07
N CYS A 21 -6.82 -34.80 -27.26
CA CYS A 21 -7.37 -33.60 -26.59
C CYS A 21 -8.61 -33.00 -27.30
N GLU A 22 -8.97 -33.45 -28.51
CA GLU A 22 -10.13 -32.94 -29.25
C GLU A 22 -11.45 -33.70 -29.01
N GLN A 23 -11.45 -34.82 -28.25
CA GLN A 23 -12.68 -35.60 -28.00
C GLN A 23 -13.03 -35.85 -26.52
N ALA A 24 -12.50 -35.08 -25.56
CA ALA A 24 -13.00 -35.18 -24.18
C ALA A 24 -14.37 -34.50 -24.04
N SER A 25 -15.33 -35.21 -23.46
CA SER A 25 -16.68 -34.67 -23.19
C SER A 25 -16.61 -33.51 -22.19
N ILE A 26 -17.61 -32.62 -22.20
CA ILE A 26 -17.68 -31.50 -21.23
C ILE A 26 -17.67 -32.02 -19.79
N SER A 27 -18.26 -33.20 -19.55
CA SER A 27 -18.28 -33.86 -18.24
C SER A 27 -16.88 -34.27 -17.78
N GLU A 28 -16.06 -34.88 -18.64
CA GLU A 28 -14.67 -35.25 -18.30
C GLU A 28 -13.79 -34.02 -18.08
N LYS A 29 -13.98 -32.97 -18.89
CA LYS A 29 -13.26 -31.70 -18.69
C LYS A 29 -13.61 -31.07 -17.35
N LYS A 30 -14.89 -31.11 -16.96
CA LYS A 30 -15.37 -30.60 -15.67
C LYS A 30 -14.82 -31.41 -14.49
N GLU A 31 -14.78 -32.73 -14.62
CA GLU A 31 -14.26 -33.64 -13.59
C GLU A 31 -12.75 -33.46 -13.39
N ASN A 32 -12.00 -33.28 -14.48
CA ASN A 32 -10.56 -32.98 -14.42
C ASN A 32 -10.27 -31.64 -13.74
N ILE A 33 -11.09 -30.60 -13.99
CA ILE A 33 -10.97 -29.32 -13.28
C ILE A 33 -11.31 -29.47 -11.80
N LEU A 34 -12.38 -30.22 -11.47
CA LEU A 34 -12.76 -30.46 -10.07
C LEU A 34 -11.67 -31.22 -9.31
N ASN A 35 -11.02 -32.21 -9.93
CA ASN A 35 -9.92 -32.95 -9.32
C ASN A 35 -8.67 -32.09 -9.13
N LEU A 36 -8.38 -31.17 -10.06
CA LEU A 36 -7.30 -30.19 -9.89
C LEU A 36 -7.57 -29.23 -8.72
N LEU A 37 -8.82 -28.78 -8.56
CA LEU A 37 -9.24 -27.92 -7.46
C LEU A 37 -9.23 -28.65 -6.10
N ALA A 38 -9.56 -29.94 -6.07
CA ALA A 38 -9.50 -30.75 -4.86
C ALA A 38 -8.07 -30.86 -4.31
N CYS A 39 -7.06 -30.92 -5.19
CA CYS A 39 -5.64 -30.88 -4.79
C CYS A 39 -5.18 -29.51 -4.25
N TRP A 40 -5.95 -28.44 -4.47
CA TRP A 40 -5.66 -27.11 -3.92
C TRP A 40 -6.25 -26.90 -2.52
N THR A 41 -7.14 -27.79 -2.07
CA THR A 41 -7.82 -27.68 -0.77
C THR A 41 -7.22 -28.54 0.34
N GLU A 42 -6.13 -29.28 0.10
CA GLU A 42 -5.41 -29.96 1.18
C GLU A 42 -4.38 -29.03 1.83
N ASP A 43 -4.86 -28.19 2.74
CA ASP A 43 -4.00 -27.64 3.78
C ASP A 43 -3.76 -28.75 4.82
N LYS A 44 -2.51 -29.20 4.94
CA LYS A 44 -2.10 -30.16 5.96
C LYS A 44 -2.13 -29.48 7.32
N THR A 45 -3.29 -29.44 7.95
CA THR A 45 -3.41 -29.12 9.37
C THR A 45 -3.35 -30.41 10.20
N ASP A 46 -2.34 -30.43 11.07
CA ASP A 46 -2.00 -31.52 11.97
C ASP A 46 -3.14 -31.80 12.97
N ASN A 47 -3.36 -33.09 13.20
CA ASN A 47 -4.47 -33.62 13.98
C ASN A 47 -4.09 -33.62 15.48
N SER A 48 -4.40 -32.54 16.19
CA SER A 48 -4.55 -32.59 17.64
C SER A 48 -5.98 -32.26 18.04
N ARG A 49 -6.59 -33.21 18.75
CA ARG A 49 -7.99 -33.23 19.15
C ARG A 49 -8.38 -32.02 20.02
N SER A 50 -9.42 -31.31 19.60
CA SER A 50 -10.35 -30.65 20.50
C SER A 50 -11.78 -30.85 20.00
N ARG A 51 -12.59 -31.53 20.82
CA ARG A 51 -14.05 -31.58 20.65
C ARG A 51 -14.58 -30.21 21.04
N PHE A 52 -15.27 -29.52 20.13
CA PHE A 52 -16.21 -28.48 20.54
C PHE A 52 -17.44 -28.48 19.62
N SER A 53 -18.57 -28.89 20.21
CA SER A 53 -19.91 -28.67 19.69
C SER A 53 -20.35 -27.25 20.02
N GLY A 54 -20.82 -26.52 19.02
CA GLY A 54 -21.55 -25.26 19.20
C GLY A 54 -21.07 -24.17 18.26
N SER A 55 -21.90 -23.79 17.29
CA SER A 55 -21.77 -22.48 16.65
C SER A 55 -22.27 -21.41 17.64
N PRO A 56 -21.55 -20.30 17.76
CA PRO A 56 -22.07 -19.06 17.19
C PRO A 56 -20.99 -18.25 16.44
N THR A 57 -21.46 -17.37 15.56
CA THR A 57 -20.72 -16.31 14.86
C THR A 57 -19.69 -15.59 15.74
N GLY A 58 -18.42 -15.50 15.30
CA GLY A 58 -17.41 -14.68 15.98
C GLY A 58 -15.97 -14.96 15.53
N ASP A 59 -15.38 -13.96 14.89
CA ASP A 59 -13.95 -13.65 14.84
C ASP A 59 -13.01 -14.69 14.19
N MET A 60 -12.96 -14.71 12.85
CA MET A 60 -11.74 -15.12 12.16
C MET A 60 -10.76 -13.95 12.25
N SER A 61 -9.88 -13.95 13.25
CA SER A 61 -8.74 -13.03 13.28
C SER A 61 -7.82 -13.37 12.09
N TYR A 62 -8.05 -12.73 10.94
CA TYR A 62 -7.32 -12.96 9.68
C TYR A 62 -5.82 -12.61 9.74
N GLY A 63 -5.36 -11.94 10.80
CA GLY A 63 -3.97 -11.54 11.00
C GLY A 63 -3.88 -10.20 11.74
N TYR A 64 -2.67 -9.64 11.85
CA TYR A 64 -2.51 -8.29 12.37
C TYR A 64 -3.00 -7.26 11.35
N ARG A 65 -3.75 -6.25 11.80
CA ARG A 65 -4.27 -5.16 10.95
C ARG A 65 -3.23 -4.08 10.69
N SER A 66 -2.26 -3.93 11.59
CA SER A 66 -1.25 -2.87 11.48
C SER A 66 0.08 -3.26 12.13
N CYS A 67 1.13 -2.52 11.75
CA CYS A 67 2.43 -2.60 12.40
C CYS A 67 2.36 -2.22 13.89
N ASN A 68 1.43 -1.35 14.28
CA ASN A 68 1.24 -0.95 15.67
C ASN A 68 0.73 -2.11 16.53
N GLU A 69 -0.16 -2.95 15.99
CA GLU A 69 -0.61 -4.17 16.68
C GLU A 69 0.55 -5.17 16.84
N ILE A 70 1.33 -5.38 15.78
CA ILE A 70 2.53 -6.23 15.83
C ILE A 70 3.49 -5.72 16.91
N LYS A 71 3.81 -4.42 16.91
CA LYS A 71 4.74 -3.82 17.88
C LYS A 71 4.23 -3.87 19.31
N SER A 72 2.90 -3.79 19.49
CA SER A 72 2.26 -3.93 20.81
C SER A 72 2.33 -5.37 21.32
N SER A 73 2.21 -6.35 20.43
CA SER A 73 2.33 -7.78 20.76
C SER A 73 3.78 -8.20 21.01
N ASP A 74 4.70 -7.73 20.15
CA ASP A 74 6.14 -7.98 20.24
C ASP A 74 6.91 -6.65 20.20
N PRO A 75 7.23 -6.09 21.39
CA PRO A 75 8.03 -4.87 21.49
C PRO A 75 9.44 -4.99 20.90
N SER A 76 9.95 -6.22 20.70
CA SER A 76 11.27 -6.47 20.10
C SER A 76 11.27 -6.54 18.57
N ALA A 77 10.09 -6.54 17.94
CA ALA A 77 9.92 -6.58 16.50
C ALA A 77 10.77 -5.49 15.80
N PRO A 78 11.69 -5.84 14.87
CA PRO A 78 12.55 -4.90 14.16
C PRO A 78 11.84 -4.25 12.97
N ASP A 79 12.45 -3.19 12.41
CA ASP A 79 12.01 -2.63 11.13
C ASP A 79 12.07 -3.71 10.03
N GLY A 80 11.11 -3.73 9.10
CA GLY A 80 11.11 -4.71 8.00
C GLY A 80 9.76 -4.89 7.33
N ILE A 81 9.68 -5.89 6.45
CA ILE A 81 8.43 -6.30 5.81
C ILE A 81 7.64 -7.22 6.74
N TYR A 82 6.36 -6.91 6.92
CA TYR A 82 5.41 -7.74 7.63
C TYR A 82 4.17 -7.99 6.77
N THR A 83 3.53 -9.14 6.99
CA THR A 83 2.21 -9.45 6.42
C THR A 83 1.12 -8.93 7.35
N LEU A 84 0.17 -8.18 6.80
CA LEU A 84 -1.01 -7.65 7.47
C LEU A 84 -2.27 -8.17 6.77
N ALA A 85 -3.42 -8.04 7.43
CA ALA A 85 -4.73 -8.34 6.86
C ALA A 85 -5.68 -7.15 7.06
N THR A 86 -6.62 -6.94 6.14
CA THR A 86 -7.73 -5.98 6.33
C THR A 86 -8.82 -6.56 7.24
N GLU A 87 -9.86 -5.77 7.56
CA GLU A 87 -11.02 -6.26 8.31
C GLU A 87 -11.71 -7.44 7.62
N ASP A 88 -11.79 -7.37 6.30
CA ASP A 88 -12.44 -8.36 5.44
C ASP A 88 -11.51 -9.55 5.12
N GLY A 89 -10.29 -9.57 5.66
CA GLY A 89 -9.33 -10.67 5.53
C GLY A 89 -8.42 -10.61 4.30
N GLU A 90 -8.37 -9.49 3.58
CA GLU A 90 -7.42 -9.30 2.47
C GLU A 90 -6.00 -9.16 3.02
N SER A 91 -5.12 -10.12 2.70
CA SER A 91 -3.74 -10.12 3.16
C SER A 91 -2.81 -9.37 2.20
N TYR A 92 -1.91 -8.57 2.75
CA TYR A 92 -0.90 -7.81 2.00
C TYR A 92 0.40 -7.64 2.80
N GLN A 93 1.50 -7.36 2.10
CA GLN A 93 2.79 -7.09 2.73
C GLN A 93 3.15 -5.61 2.65
N THR A 94 3.74 -5.08 3.72
CA THR A 94 4.23 -3.72 3.76
C THR A 94 5.40 -3.55 4.73
N PHE A 95 6.10 -2.42 4.61
CA PHE A 95 7.16 -2.02 5.52
C PHE A 95 6.59 -1.46 6.82
N CYS A 96 7.13 -1.93 7.93
CA CYS A 96 6.90 -1.41 9.27
C CYS A 96 8.15 -0.68 9.78
N ASP A 97 7.99 0.59 10.16
CA ASP A 97 8.97 1.28 10.99
C ASP A 97 8.64 1.00 12.46
N MET A 98 9.44 0.13 13.05
CA MET A 98 9.34 -0.36 14.42
C MET A 98 10.26 0.38 15.38
N THR A 99 10.81 1.53 14.96
CA THR A 99 11.83 2.26 15.71
C THR A 99 11.42 3.71 16.02
N THR A 100 10.76 4.43 15.11
CA THR A 100 10.43 5.85 15.35
C THR A 100 9.46 6.01 16.51
N ASN A 101 9.89 6.70 17.57
CA ASN A 101 9.09 6.96 18.77
C ASN A 101 8.45 5.71 19.39
N GLY A 102 9.19 4.58 19.40
CA GLY A 102 8.70 3.30 19.92
C GLY A 102 8.18 2.35 18.83
N GLY A 103 8.03 2.83 17.59
CA GLY A 103 7.66 2.01 16.44
C GLY A 103 6.16 1.91 16.18
N GLY A 104 5.77 0.94 15.36
CA GLY A 104 4.37 0.69 15.01
C GLY A 104 3.86 1.48 13.80
N TRP A 105 4.74 2.11 13.02
CA TRP A 105 4.33 2.89 11.85
C TRP A 105 4.20 1.98 10.62
N THR A 106 3.03 1.98 9.99
CA THR A 106 2.75 1.22 8.77
C THR A 106 2.93 2.08 7.53
N LEU A 107 3.78 1.66 6.59
CA LEU A 107 3.81 2.26 5.26
C LEU A 107 2.49 1.89 4.55
N VAL A 108 1.73 2.90 4.13
CA VAL A 108 0.44 2.69 3.43
C VAL A 108 0.43 3.26 2.02
N ALA A 109 1.28 4.25 1.74
CA ALA A 109 1.40 4.86 0.43
C ALA A 109 2.76 5.53 0.23
N SER A 110 3.14 5.72 -1.03
CA SER A 110 4.25 6.56 -1.49
C SER A 110 3.81 7.33 -2.74
N VAL A 111 4.16 8.62 -2.79
CA VAL A 111 3.93 9.49 -3.94
C VAL A 111 5.27 9.68 -4.64
N HIS A 112 5.38 9.18 -5.87
CA HIS A 112 6.61 9.16 -6.64
C HIS A 112 6.44 9.89 -7.98
N GLU A 113 7.34 10.84 -8.26
CA GLU A 113 7.40 11.53 -9.55
C GLU A 113 8.30 10.74 -10.51
N ASN A 114 7.70 10.15 -11.55
CA ASN A 114 8.42 9.34 -12.54
C ASN A 114 9.00 10.18 -13.69
N ASN A 115 8.36 11.29 -14.06
CA ASN A 115 8.80 12.15 -15.14
C ASN A 115 8.21 13.56 -15.00
N LEU A 116 8.98 14.47 -14.40
CA LEU A 116 8.57 15.86 -14.18
C LEU A 116 8.16 16.61 -15.47
N TYR A 117 8.61 16.17 -16.64
CA TYR A 117 8.24 16.76 -17.93
C TYR A 117 6.95 16.18 -18.51
N GLY A 118 6.54 15.00 -18.09
CA GLY A 118 5.22 14.43 -18.36
C GLY A 118 4.17 15.19 -17.57
N LYS A 119 3.16 15.73 -18.24
CA LYS A 119 2.09 16.48 -17.58
C LYS A 119 0.83 15.65 -17.55
N CYS A 120 0.59 14.99 -16.42
CA CYS A 120 -0.57 14.13 -16.20
C CYS A 120 -0.60 12.97 -17.20
N THR A 121 0.54 12.28 -17.29
CA THR A 121 0.82 11.14 -18.16
C THR A 121 0.87 9.84 -17.35
N VAL A 122 1.17 8.71 -18.00
CA VAL A 122 1.34 7.42 -17.33
C VAL A 122 2.34 7.55 -16.17
N GLY A 123 1.93 7.09 -14.99
CA GLY A 123 2.68 7.24 -13.74
C GLY A 123 2.14 8.33 -12.81
N ASP A 124 1.37 9.31 -13.30
CA ASP A 124 0.82 10.42 -12.49
C ASP A 124 -0.44 10.01 -11.67
N ARG A 125 -0.40 8.87 -10.98
CA ARG A 125 -1.57 8.24 -10.34
C ARG A 125 -2.18 9.08 -9.20
N TRP A 126 -1.35 9.86 -8.52
CA TRP A 126 -1.83 10.75 -7.44
C TRP A 126 -2.44 12.06 -7.95
N SER A 127 -2.47 12.26 -9.27
CA SER A 127 -3.21 13.33 -9.93
C SER A 127 -4.16 12.74 -10.98
N THR A 128 -3.70 12.60 -12.23
CA THR A 128 -4.42 11.96 -13.32
C THR A 128 -3.46 11.48 -14.39
N GLN A 129 -3.76 10.33 -14.99
CA GLN A 129 -3.03 9.82 -16.15
C GLN A 129 -3.74 10.13 -17.48
N GLN A 130 -4.81 10.94 -17.44
CA GLN A 130 -5.68 11.28 -18.57
C GLN A 130 -5.39 12.67 -19.18
N GLY A 131 -4.22 13.24 -18.90
CA GLY A 131 -3.89 14.61 -19.26
C GLY A 131 -4.69 15.66 -18.48
N ASN A 132 -4.39 16.93 -18.75
CA ASN A 132 -5.11 18.05 -18.12
C ASN A 132 -6.48 18.25 -18.80
N ASN A 133 -7.52 17.70 -18.17
CA ASN A 133 -8.86 17.65 -18.73
C ASN A 133 -9.90 18.20 -17.72
N ILE A 134 -10.56 19.31 -18.07
CA ILE A 134 -11.59 19.93 -17.23
C ILE A 134 -12.84 19.05 -17.05
N GLN A 135 -13.11 18.12 -17.99
CA GLN A 135 -14.17 17.13 -17.86
C GLN A 135 -13.80 15.98 -16.91
N ASN A 136 -12.54 15.88 -16.48
CA ASN A 136 -12.10 14.95 -15.43
C ASN A 136 -11.55 15.69 -14.20
N PRO A 137 -12.41 16.40 -13.44
CA PRO A 137 -11.97 17.27 -12.35
C PRO A 137 -11.42 16.52 -11.12
N GLU A 138 -11.73 15.23 -10.96
CA GLU A 138 -11.26 14.39 -9.83
C GLU A 138 -9.99 13.60 -10.18
N GLY A 139 -9.59 13.60 -11.45
CA GLY A 139 -8.42 12.88 -11.93
C GLY A 139 -8.58 11.36 -11.82
N ASP A 140 -7.55 10.67 -11.34
CA ASP A 140 -7.61 9.23 -11.09
C ASP A 140 -8.34 8.90 -9.76
N GLY A 141 -8.58 9.90 -8.89
CA GLY A 141 -9.33 9.72 -7.64
C GLY A 141 -8.66 8.85 -6.57
N ASN A 142 -7.36 8.55 -6.72
CA ASN A 142 -6.65 7.57 -5.88
C ASN A 142 -6.54 7.94 -4.39
N TRP A 143 -6.77 9.20 -4.02
CA TRP A 143 -6.82 9.63 -2.62
C TRP A 143 -8.08 9.15 -1.88
N ALA A 144 -9.19 8.90 -2.57
CA ALA A 144 -10.48 8.59 -1.95
C ALA A 144 -11.17 7.36 -2.57
N ASN A 145 -10.40 6.49 -3.24
CA ASN A 145 -10.86 5.22 -3.80
C ASN A 145 -10.15 4.01 -3.15
N TYR A 146 -10.56 2.80 -3.53
CA TYR A 146 -9.99 1.53 -3.05
C TYR A 146 -8.91 0.95 -3.96
N ALA A 147 -8.51 1.65 -5.02
CA ALA A 147 -7.45 1.16 -5.90
C ALA A 147 -6.12 1.06 -5.12
N THR A 148 -5.36 -0.01 -5.36
CA THR A 148 -4.04 -0.27 -4.81
C THR A 148 -3.04 -0.50 -5.95
N PHE A 149 -1.77 -0.23 -5.70
CA PHE A 149 -0.71 -0.37 -6.70
C PHE A 149 0.68 -0.45 -6.05
N GLY A 150 1.59 -1.12 -6.76
CA GLY A 150 2.98 -1.28 -6.33
C GLY A 150 3.18 -2.32 -5.23
N LEU A 151 4.45 -2.64 -4.99
CA LEU A 151 4.92 -3.45 -3.86
C LEU A 151 5.80 -2.57 -2.95
N PRO A 152 5.88 -2.85 -1.64
CA PRO A 152 6.58 -1.97 -0.71
C PRO A 152 8.04 -1.73 -1.11
N GLU A 153 8.78 -2.75 -1.55
CA GLU A 153 10.18 -2.58 -2.00
C GLU A 153 10.34 -1.59 -3.15
N GLY A 154 9.32 -1.44 -3.99
CA GLY A 154 9.30 -0.51 -5.13
C GLY A 154 8.83 0.91 -4.78
N ALA A 155 8.52 1.21 -3.52
CA ALA A 155 7.90 2.48 -3.11
C ALA A 155 8.77 3.73 -3.35
N THR A 156 10.07 3.57 -3.64
CA THR A 156 10.97 4.66 -4.05
C THR A 156 11.24 4.67 -5.56
N SER A 157 10.68 3.74 -6.32
CA SER A 157 10.89 3.58 -7.77
C SER A 157 9.61 3.78 -8.59
N ASP A 158 8.43 3.65 -7.96
CA ASP A 158 7.12 4.00 -8.51
C ASP A 158 6.17 4.33 -7.34
N ASP A 159 4.95 4.77 -7.66
CA ASP A 159 3.92 4.96 -6.65
C ASP A 159 3.60 3.66 -5.92
N TYR A 160 3.26 3.81 -4.64
CA TYR A 160 2.81 2.70 -3.80
C TYR A 160 1.52 3.07 -3.09
N LYS A 161 0.56 2.16 -3.02
CA LYS A 161 -0.64 2.25 -2.17
C LYS A 161 -1.14 0.85 -1.86
N ASN A 162 -1.31 0.53 -0.59
CA ASN A 162 -1.81 -0.78 -0.13
C ASN A 162 -3.18 -0.66 0.56
N PRO A 163 -3.85 -1.78 0.86
CA PRO A 163 -5.16 -1.77 1.52
C PRO A 163 -5.19 -1.05 2.88
N GLY A 164 -4.07 -1.04 3.61
CA GLY A 164 -3.95 -0.33 4.88
C GLY A 164 -4.20 1.17 4.79
N TYR A 165 -4.08 1.76 3.60
CA TYR A 165 -4.41 3.18 3.36
C TYR A 165 -5.85 3.54 3.70
N TYR A 166 -6.79 2.64 3.40
CA TYR A 166 -8.23 2.84 3.63
C TYR A 166 -8.78 2.01 4.78
N ASP A 167 -8.10 0.93 5.16
CA ASP A 167 -8.54 -0.02 6.18
C ASP A 167 -8.11 0.37 7.61
N ILE A 168 -6.84 0.77 7.81
CA ILE A 168 -6.28 0.97 9.15
C ILE A 168 -6.93 2.15 9.86
N GLN A 169 -7.29 1.96 11.13
CA GLN A 169 -7.67 3.03 12.05
C GLN A 169 -6.42 3.60 12.74
N ALA A 170 -5.96 4.76 12.27
CA ALA A 170 -4.76 5.43 12.76
C ALA A 170 -5.09 6.68 13.61
N LYS A 171 -4.06 7.16 14.32
CA LYS A 171 -4.11 8.43 15.06
C LYS A 171 -3.25 9.51 14.42
N ASN A 172 -2.09 9.15 13.89
CA ASN A 172 -1.08 10.09 13.41
C ASN A 172 -0.57 9.70 12.03
N LEU A 173 0.08 10.65 11.36
CA LEU A 173 0.73 10.48 10.07
C LEU A 173 2.24 10.73 10.22
N ALA A 174 3.06 9.88 9.62
CA ALA A 174 4.50 10.09 9.46
C ALA A 174 4.84 10.19 7.96
N LEU A 175 5.80 11.04 7.62
CA LEU A 175 6.26 11.27 6.26
C LEU A 175 7.79 11.22 6.21
N TRP A 176 8.30 10.42 5.27
CA TRP A 176 9.73 10.32 4.98
C TRP A 176 9.97 10.79 3.55
N HIS A 177 10.95 11.67 3.36
CA HIS A 177 11.42 12.09 2.05
C HIS A 177 12.65 11.26 1.71
N VAL A 178 12.46 10.21 0.93
CA VAL A 178 13.51 9.26 0.57
C VAL A 178 13.90 9.48 -0.90
N PRO A 179 15.20 9.56 -1.25
CA PRO A 179 15.62 9.68 -2.64
C PRO A 179 15.12 8.52 -3.50
N ASN A 180 14.75 8.80 -4.76
CA ASN A 180 14.26 7.77 -5.68
C ASN A 180 15.27 6.62 -5.84
N ASN A 181 14.76 5.41 -6.05
CA ASN A 181 15.50 4.16 -6.19
C ASN A 181 16.38 3.77 -4.99
N THR A 182 16.19 4.41 -3.83
CA THR A 182 16.85 3.97 -2.59
C THR A 182 16.25 2.63 -2.17
N PRO A 183 17.05 1.57 -1.95
CA PRO A 183 16.55 0.28 -1.48
C PRO A 183 16.06 0.38 -0.03
N MET A 184 15.07 -0.45 0.32
CA MET A 184 14.35 -0.40 1.61
C MET A 184 15.25 -0.35 2.84
N VAL A 185 16.29 -1.18 2.86
CA VAL A 185 17.26 -1.25 3.98
C VAL A 185 17.96 0.08 4.25
N ASN A 186 17.98 1.00 3.28
CA ASN A 186 18.62 2.31 3.37
C ASN A 186 17.63 3.47 3.54
N TRP A 187 16.31 3.26 3.42
CA TRP A 187 15.33 4.36 3.45
C TRP A 187 15.49 5.28 4.67
N ARG A 188 15.63 4.69 5.86
CA ARG A 188 15.77 5.44 7.12
C ARG A 188 17.01 6.33 7.13
N ASN A 189 18.14 5.79 6.66
CA ASN A 189 19.45 6.44 6.72
C ASN A 189 19.67 7.43 5.57
N SER A 190 19.06 7.17 4.41
CA SER A 190 19.13 8.04 3.22
C SER A 190 18.05 9.11 3.18
N SER A 191 17.10 9.10 4.11
CA SER A 191 16.03 10.10 4.19
C SER A 191 16.59 11.52 4.32
N ILE A 192 16.04 12.45 3.54
CA ILE A 192 16.37 13.88 3.60
C ILE A 192 15.60 14.56 4.73
N LEU A 193 14.36 14.14 4.96
CA LEU A 193 13.46 14.56 6.04
C LEU A 193 12.69 13.35 6.58
N ARG A 194 12.47 13.31 7.90
CA ARG A 194 11.49 12.42 8.54
C ARG A 194 10.77 13.20 9.63
N TYR A 195 9.46 13.25 9.55
CA TYR A 195 8.63 13.97 10.52
C TYR A 195 7.26 13.33 10.63
N ARG A 196 6.58 13.61 11.74
CA ARG A 196 5.29 13.01 12.07
C ARG A 196 4.41 13.95 12.87
N THR A 197 3.11 13.74 12.81
CA THR A 197 2.17 14.33 13.77
C THR A 197 2.24 13.57 15.09
N GLN A 198 1.71 14.16 16.16
CA GLN A 198 1.66 13.52 17.48
C GLN A 198 0.39 13.86 18.28
N ASN A 199 -0.56 14.59 17.68
CA ASN A 199 -1.76 15.08 18.33
C ASN A 199 -3.00 14.17 18.10
N GLY A 200 -2.88 13.10 17.33
CA GLY A 200 -3.98 12.17 17.10
C GLY A 200 -5.05 12.66 16.11
N PHE A 201 -4.72 13.62 15.23
CA PHE A 201 -5.70 14.30 14.38
C PHE A 201 -6.59 13.37 13.53
N PHE A 202 -6.12 12.16 13.16
CA PHE A 202 -6.96 11.25 12.39
C PHE A 202 -8.23 10.83 13.12
N THR A 203 -8.27 10.87 14.46
CA THR A 203 -9.48 10.54 15.23
C THR A 203 -10.66 11.46 14.86
N ASP A 204 -10.39 12.73 14.53
CA ASP A 204 -11.42 13.70 14.12
C ASP A 204 -11.70 13.70 12.61
N GLU A 205 -10.86 12.99 11.84
CA GLU A 205 -10.88 12.93 10.37
C GLU A 205 -11.26 11.54 9.83
N GLY A 206 -11.81 10.66 10.67
CA GLY A 206 -12.33 9.34 10.28
C GLY A 206 -11.31 8.20 10.31
N GLY A 207 -10.12 8.43 10.87
CA GLY A 207 -9.15 7.39 11.20
C GLY A 207 -8.01 7.21 10.19
N ASN A 208 -8.13 7.70 8.96
CA ASN A 208 -7.06 7.60 7.95
C ASN A 208 -7.23 8.64 6.82
N LEU A 209 -6.27 8.65 5.89
CA LEU A 209 -6.27 9.58 4.75
C LEU A 209 -7.46 9.36 3.81
N PHE A 210 -7.89 8.12 3.61
CA PHE A 210 -9.04 7.82 2.75
C PHE A 210 -10.32 8.49 3.27
N GLN A 211 -10.59 8.40 4.58
CA GLN A 211 -11.75 9.07 5.18
C GLN A 211 -11.58 10.60 5.20
N LEU A 212 -10.36 11.09 5.43
CA LEU A 212 -10.05 12.51 5.32
C LEU A 212 -10.35 13.05 3.92
N TYR A 213 -9.93 12.37 2.85
CA TYR A 213 -10.16 12.83 1.48
C TYR A 213 -11.60 12.58 0.99
N LYS A 214 -12.37 11.71 1.64
CA LYS A 214 -13.84 11.71 1.48
C LYS A 214 -14.49 12.97 2.07
N LYS A 215 -13.98 13.47 3.19
CA LYS A 215 -14.44 14.71 3.83
C LYS A 215 -13.95 15.97 3.11
N TYR A 216 -12.75 15.92 2.54
CA TYR A 216 -12.11 17.00 1.76
C TYR A 216 -11.73 16.50 0.35
N PRO A 217 -12.68 16.42 -0.60
CA PRO A 217 -12.42 15.88 -1.92
C PRO A 217 -11.30 16.60 -2.67
N VAL A 218 -10.35 15.83 -3.22
CA VAL A 218 -9.29 16.34 -4.10
C VAL A 218 -9.87 16.49 -5.51
N LYS A 219 -10.54 17.61 -5.76
CA LYS A 219 -11.27 17.84 -7.02
C LYS A 219 -11.14 19.29 -7.48
N TYR A 220 -10.92 19.49 -8.77
CA TYR A 220 -10.91 20.80 -9.40
C TYR A 220 -12.27 21.51 -9.24
N ASP A 221 -12.23 22.81 -8.95
CA ASP A 221 -13.40 23.69 -8.78
C ASP A 221 -14.35 23.30 -7.64
N ILE A 222 -13.86 22.60 -6.61
CA ILE A 222 -14.66 22.24 -5.43
C ILE A 222 -14.78 23.37 -4.39
N GLY A 223 -13.88 24.36 -4.45
CA GLY A 223 -13.79 25.43 -3.45
C GLY A 223 -12.90 26.59 -3.86
N LYS A 224 -12.71 27.54 -2.94
CA LYS A 224 -11.93 28.77 -3.10
C LYS A 224 -10.63 28.70 -2.31
N CYS A 225 -9.61 29.38 -2.84
CA CYS A 225 -8.30 29.48 -2.20
C CYS A 225 -8.42 30.00 -0.76
N LEU A 226 -7.75 29.32 0.18
CA LEU A 226 -7.75 29.56 1.63
C LEU A 226 -9.06 29.24 2.35
N ALA A 227 -10.21 29.60 1.78
CA ALA A 227 -11.51 29.41 2.42
C ALA A 227 -11.87 27.92 2.61
N ASP A 228 -11.52 27.10 1.63
CA ASP A 228 -11.90 25.68 1.57
C ASP A 228 -10.66 24.76 1.71
N ASN A 229 -9.57 25.27 2.30
CA ASN A 229 -8.42 24.45 2.62
C ASN A 229 -8.78 23.41 3.70
N GLY A 230 -8.20 22.21 3.58
CA GLY A 230 -8.26 21.19 4.63
C GLY A 230 -7.40 21.51 5.86
N PRO A 231 -7.34 20.60 6.84
CA PRO A 231 -6.62 20.81 8.09
C PRO A 231 -5.11 20.96 7.89
N ALA A 232 -4.49 21.87 8.66
CA ALA A 232 -3.04 22.01 8.77
C ALA A 232 -2.59 21.55 10.16
N VAL A 233 -1.80 20.48 10.22
CA VAL A 233 -1.45 19.81 11.47
C VAL A 233 0.04 20.02 11.79
N PRO A 234 0.42 20.43 13.01
CA PRO A 234 1.81 20.55 13.42
C PRO A 234 2.55 19.21 13.38
N VAL A 235 3.84 19.24 13.04
CA VAL A 235 4.70 18.06 12.98
C VAL A 235 5.92 18.21 13.90
N VAL A 236 6.44 17.08 14.34
CA VAL A 236 7.76 16.96 15.00
C VAL A 236 8.73 16.24 14.08
N TYR A 237 9.99 16.66 14.09
CA TYR A 237 11.03 16.11 13.21
C TYR A 237 11.83 15.03 13.92
N ASP A 238 11.86 13.83 13.35
CA ASP A 238 12.78 12.76 13.73
C ASP A 238 14.10 12.83 12.94
N LEU A 239 14.10 13.53 11.79
CA LEU A 239 15.28 13.94 11.01
C LEU A 239 14.97 15.19 10.18
N GLY A 240 15.86 16.19 10.26
CA GLY A 240 15.69 17.49 9.59
C GLY A 240 15.13 18.57 10.54
N SER A 241 14.64 19.66 9.97
CA SER A 241 14.01 20.77 10.71
C SER A 241 13.07 21.56 9.79
N ALA A 242 12.29 22.47 10.37
CA ALA A 242 11.42 23.37 9.61
C ALA A 242 12.22 24.27 8.64
N GLU A 243 13.39 24.75 9.04
CA GLU A 243 14.28 25.55 8.20
C GLU A 243 14.82 24.74 7.02
N LYS A 244 15.24 23.49 7.28
CA LYS A 244 15.67 22.58 6.22
C LYS A 244 14.52 22.30 5.25
N THR A 245 13.32 22.01 5.75
CA THR A 245 12.12 21.85 4.92
C THR A 245 11.88 23.08 4.05
N ALA A 246 11.91 24.28 4.62
CA ALA A 246 11.72 25.52 3.87
C ALA A 246 12.78 25.72 2.77
N SER A 247 14.03 25.34 3.01
CA SER A 247 15.13 25.45 2.04
C SER A 247 15.05 24.49 0.85
N LEU A 248 14.32 23.36 0.99
CA LEU A 248 14.16 22.36 -0.08
C LEU A 248 13.12 22.78 -1.11
N TYR A 249 12.19 23.65 -0.72
CA TYR A 249 11.17 24.17 -1.62
C TYR A 249 11.67 25.44 -2.33
N SER A 250 10.97 25.82 -3.40
CA SER A 250 11.35 26.97 -4.22
C SER A 250 11.59 28.20 -3.36
N PRO A 251 12.72 28.92 -3.51
CA PRO A 251 12.91 30.20 -2.85
C PRO A 251 11.78 31.09 -3.32
N LYS A 252 10.87 31.45 -2.41
CA LYS A 252 9.74 32.33 -2.72
C LYS A 252 10.24 33.44 -3.65
N LYS A 253 9.57 33.68 -4.79
CA LYS A 253 9.52 35.06 -5.28
C LYS A 253 9.00 35.86 -4.09
N LYS A 254 9.90 36.59 -3.42
CA LYS A 254 9.57 37.44 -2.28
C LYS A 254 8.37 38.27 -2.72
N LYS A 255 7.19 37.99 -2.18
CA LYS A 255 6.02 38.79 -2.48
C LYS A 255 6.29 40.17 -1.88
N LYS A 256 6.37 41.16 -2.77
CA LYS A 256 5.99 42.54 -2.52
C LYS A 256 4.60 42.58 -1.91
#